data_AF-A0A2E6DUS2-F1
#
_entry.id   AF-A0A2E6DUS2-F1
#
_cell.length_a   1.000
_cell.length_b   1.000
_cell.length_c   1.000
_cell.angle_alpha   90.00
_cell.angle_beta   90.00
_cell.angle_gamma   90.00
#
_symmetry.space_group_name_H-M   'P 1'
#
loop_
_entity.id
_entity.type
_entity.pdbx_description
1 polymer ?
#
loop_
_entity_poly.entity_id
_entity_poly.type
_entity_poly.pdbx_seq_one_letter_code
_entity_poly.pdbx_strand_id
1 'polypeptide(L)'
;MKVAKHSISSIAEWLVLGLVLLATMSVGIETEPVVQDELEVTNLSGTITLATRASMDALGLDDFDKGATANVNVDVQNVVSSDCVNCTGILIQGPVNITELTGGGSGRIEANIEVVHLREYVGEGLFEREWFTLHWDVTGGDDFSWEIMIVHTPPAWMPDNRLNAGFLDNESRTGPWILIDTILEGAQNVQGCLPDRSMPCLATSPDIDLTSTLEVAKEPATIPHPNEWIQVNNLSNVSQSPEKTEQIRDILELGEASERLHGWCIGETDSVTQAAAWSVIGSSQTAIAPMGIYLEALTLPSASFTPTSGTWTEVDLEERGCATLVDEGQNMRMAISISES
;
A
#
# COMPACT_ATOMS: atom_id res chain seq x y z
N MET A 1 1.57 81.10 -12.05
CA MET A 1 0.64 80.03 -11.62
C MET A 1 1.36 78.69 -11.69
N LYS A 2 2.08 78.35 -10.62
CA LYS A 2 2.76 77.06 -10.40
C LYS A 2 3.14 77.06 -8.92
N VAL A 3 2.49 76.22 -8.13
CA VAL A 3 2.95 75.52 -6.89
C VAL A 3 1.66 75.03 -6.21
N ALA A 4 1.20 73.83 -6.57
CA ALA A 4 0.21 73.06 -5.79
C ALA A 4 0.13 71.59 -6.24
N LYS A 5 1.21 71.03 -6.84
CA LYS A 5 1.21 69.63 -7.33
C LYS A 5 2.11 68.70 -6.50
N HIS A 6 2.94 69.24 -5.59
CA HIS A 6 3.89 68.45 -4.81
C HIS A 6 3.31 67.88 -3.49
N SER A 7 2.28 68.51 -2.92
CA SER A 7 1.72 68.13 -1.60
C SER A 7 0.78 66.93 -1.65
N ILE A 8 0.07 66.72 -2.75
CA ILE A 8 -0.96 65.67 -2.86
C ILE A 8 -0.30 64.30 -3.12
N SER A 9 0.82 64.28 -3.88
CA SER A 9 1.61 63.07 -4.14
C SER A 9 2.16 62.46 -2.85
N SER A 10 2.68 63.29 -1.94
CA SER A 10 3.26 62.82 -0.68
C SER A 10 2.22 62.18 0.24
N ILE A 11 1.02 62.77 0.35
CA ILE A 11 -0.06 62.23 1.20
C ILE A 11 -0.56 60.87 0.69
N ALA A 12 -0.69 60.71 -0.63
CA ALA A 12 -1.10 59.44 -1.23
C ALA A 12 -0.05 58.34 -1.00
N GLU A 13 1.23 58.68 -1.09
CA GLU A 13 2.35 57.75 -0.86
C GLU A 13 2.38 57.24 0.59
N TRP A 14 2.17 58.13 1.57
CA TRP A 14 2.08 57.77 2.99
C TRP A 14 0.85 56.91 3.29
N LEU A 15 -0.27 57.14 2.59
CA LEU A 15 -1.49 56.36 2.75
C LEU A 15 -1.32 54.93 2.20
N VAL A 16 -0.67 54.79 1.04
CA VAL A 16 -0.32 53.48 0.48
C VAL A 16 0.65 52.73 1.39
N LEU A 17 1.68 53.40 1.91
CA LEU A 17 2.62 52.80 2.86
C LEU A 17 1.91 52.32 4.14
N GLY A 18 0.99 53.12 4.67
CA GLY A 18 0.19 52.76 5.84
C GLY A 18 -0.72 51.55 5.59
N LEU A 19 -1.33 51.46 4.39
CA LEU A 19 -2.13 50.31 3.98
C LEU A 19 -1.30 49.03 3.85
N VAL A 20 -0.10 49.13 3.26
CA VAL A 20 0.82 47.99 3.13
C VAL A 20 1.28 47.53 4.52
N LEU A 21 1.63 48.45 5.41
CA LEU A 21 1.99 48.12 6.80
C LEU A 21 0.85 47.44 7.55
N LEU A 22 -0.36 47.99 7.48
CA LEU A 22 -1.55 47.37 8.10
C LEU A 22 -1.85 45.98 7.52
N ALA A 23 -1.73 45.81 6.20
CA ALA A 23 -1.88 44.52 5.56
C ALA A 23 -0.80 43.52 6.02
N THR A 24 0.46 43.94 6.14
CA THR A 24 1.52 43.06 6.66
C THR A 24 1.33 42.71 8.13
N MET A 25 0.76 43.61 8.94
CA MET A 25 0.46 43.33 10.35
C MET A 25 -0.78 42.42 10.51
N SER A 26 -1.74 42.47 9.58
CA SER A 26 -2.91 41.58 9.61
C SER A 26 -2.62 40.16 9.12
N VAL A 27 -1.54 39.97 8.34
CA VAL A 27 -1.15 38.64 7.84
C VAL A 27 -0.58 37.72 8.95
N GLY A 28 -0.28 38.25 10.14
CA GLY A 28 0.23 37.48 11.28
C GLY A 28 -0.79 37.16 12.38
N ILE A 29 -2.07 37.49 12.20
CA ILE A 29 -3.12 37.07 13.15
C ILE A 29 -3.68 35.74 12.65
N GLU A 30 -2.92 34.67 12.87
CA GLU A 30 -3.47 33.33 12.81
C GLU A 30 -4.48 33.21 13.96
N THR A 31 -5.77 33.14 13.64
CA THR A 31 -6.77 32.64 14.57
C THR A 31 -6.28 31.28 15.06
N GLU A 32 -6.22 31.06 16.38
CA GLU A 32 -5.92 29.74 16.93
C GLU A 32 -6.77 28.72 16.17
N PRO A 33 -6.15 27.76 15.46
CA PRO A 33 -6.93 26.74 14.78
C PRO A 33 -7.76 26.06 15.85
N VAL A 34 -9.08 26.00 15.64
CA VAL A 34 -9.93 25.12 16.42
C VAL A 34 -9.30 23.75 16.30
N VAL A 35 -8.82 23.19 17.42
CA VAL A 35 -8.31 21.82 17.49
C VAL A 35 -9.51 20.93 17.16
N GLN A 36 -9.67 20.61 15.88
CA GLN A 36 -10.50 19.51 15.45
C GLN A 36 -9.74 18.25 15.81
N ASP A 37 -10.39 17.35 16.54
CA ASP A 37 -9.82 16.04 16.82
C ASP A 37 -9.43 15.38 15.49
N GLU A 38 -8.20 14.87 15.40
CA GLU A 38 -7.74 14.15 14.21
C GLU A 38 -8.58 12.87 14.08
N LEU A 39 -9.25 12.73 12.93
CA LEU A 39 -10.08 11.58 12.61
C LEU A 39 -9.25 10.54 11.87
N GLU A 40 -9.42 9.29 12.24
CA GLU A 40 -8.72 8.14 11.67
C GLU A 40 -9.70 7.05 11.30
N VAL A 41 -9.34 6.25 10.29
CA VAL A 41 -10.13 5.08 9.92
C VAL A 41 -10.09 4.07 11.04
N THR A 42 -11.26 3.66 11.53
CA THR A 42 -11.38 2.63 12.58
C THR A 42 -12.06 1.36 12.10
N ASN A 43 -12.81 1.42 11.00
CA ASN A 43 -13.48 0.27 10.43
C ASN A 43 -13.61 0.39 8.91
N LEU A 44 -13.51 -0.74 8.22
CA LEU A 44 -13.81 -0.89 6.80
C LEU A 44 -14.83 -2.01 6.63
N SER A 45 -15.92 -1.74 5.91
CA SER A 45 -16.91 -2.76 5.62
C SER A 45 -17.51 -2.62 4.23
N GLY A 46 -17.94 -3.74 3.64
CA GLY A 46 -18.59 -3.76 2.33
C GLY A 46 -18.31 -5.03 1.55
N THR A 47 -18.33 -4.93 0.23
CA THR A 47 -18.19 -6.09 -0.67
C THR A 47 -17.18 -5.86 -1.79
N ILE A 48 -16.47 -6.92 -2.13
CA ILE A 48 -15.56 -7.00 -3.27
C ILE A 48 -15.98 -8.20 -4.12
N THR A 49 -16.38 -7.95 -5.36
CA THR A 49 -16.66 -8.97 -6.37
C THR A 49 -15.36 -9.35 -7.06
N LEU A 50 -14.98 -10.62 -6.96
CA LEU A 50 -13.77 -11.18 -7.56
C LEU A 50 -13.98 -11.41 -9.07
N ALA A 51 -14.12 -10.33 -9.82
CA ALA A 51 -14.53 -10.34 -11.23
C ALA A 51 -13.41 -10.75 -12.20
N THR A 52 -12.14 -10.79 -11.77
CA THR A 52 -10.99 -11.13 -12.61
C THR A 52 -10.37 -12.47 -12.20
N ARG A 53 -9.51 -13.05 -13.06
CA ARG A 53 -8.80 -14.30 -12.71
C ARG A 53 -7.80 -14.01 -11.58
N ALA A 54 -7.03 -12.94 -11.73
CA ALA A 54 -6.09 -12.46 -10.72
C ALA A 54 -6.74 -12.25 -9.33
N SER A 55 -7.97 -11.72 -9.26
CA SER A 55 -8.65 -11.56 -7.95
C SER A 55 -9.06 -12.88 -7.30
N MET A 56 -9.33 -13.93 -8.09
CA MET A 56 -9.60 -15.27 -7.55
C MET A 56 -8.31 -15.92 -7.08
N ASP A 57 -7.27 -15.87 -7.92
CA ASP A 57 -5.99 -16.52 -7.67
C ASP A 57 -5.27 -15.90 -6.46
N ALA A 58 -5.41 -14.58 -6.25
CA ALA A 58 -4.86 -13.88 -5.08
C ALA A 58 -5.40 -14.37 -3.73
N LEU A 59 -6.50 -15.14 -3.72
CA LEU A 59 -7.10 -15.75 -2.53
C LEU A 59 -7.03 -17.29 -2.59
N GLY A 60 -6.24 -17.87 -3.50
CA GLY A 60 -6.14 -19.32 -3.68
C GLY A 60 -7.42 -19.96 -4.21
N LEU A 61 -8.18 -19.26 -5.05
CA LEU A 61 -9.46 -19.72 -5.61
C LEU A 61 -9.38 -20.04 -7.10
N ASP A 62 -8.24 -20.54 -7.55
CA ASP A 62 -7.92 -20.87 -8.94
C ASP A 62 -8.87 -21.94 -9.52
N ASP A 63 -9.33 -22.88 -8.70
CA ASP A 63 -10.29 -23.92 -9.05
C ASP A 63 -11.74 -23.43 -9.27
N PHE A 64 -12.05 -22.18 -8.92
CA PHE A 64 -13.41 -21.62 -9.02
C PHE A 64 -13.60 -20.71 -10.24
N ASP A 65 -14.85 -20.56 -10.66
CA ASP A 65 -15.24 -19.56 -11.65
C ASP A 65 -15.15 -18.15 -11.04
N LYS A 66 -14.90 -17.16 -11.90
CA LYS A 66 -14.87 -15.74 -11.50
C LYS A 66 -16.26 -15.26 -11.06
N GLY A 67 -16.28 -14.26 -10.18
CA GLY A 67 -17.50 -13.58 -9.76
C GLY A 67 -17.96 -13.91 -8.35
N ALA A 68 -17.13 -14.60 -7.55
CA ALA A 68 -17.40 -14.77 -6.13
C ALA A 68 -17.41 -13.41 -5.40
N THR A 69 -18.19 -13.31 -4.32
CA THR A 69 -18.37 -12.06 -3.57
C THR A 69 -17.74 -12.21 -2.19
N ALA A 70 -16.70 -11.41 -1.93
CA ALA A 70 -16.07 -11.27 -0.63
C ALA A 70 -16.77 -10.17 0.19
N ASN A 71 -17.26 -10.52 1.37
CA ASN A 71 -17.85 -9.59 2.32
C ASN A 71 -16.80 -9.28 3.39
N VAL A 72 -16.40 -8.02 3.48
CA VAL A 72 -15.33 -7.56 4.36
C VAL A 72 -15.96 -6.79 5.51
N ASN A 73 -15.53 -7.07 6.74
CA ASN A 73 -15.79 -6.23 7.89
C ASN A 73 -14.57 -6.30 8.82
N VAL A 74 -13.70 -5.30 8.73
CA VAL A 74 -12.40 -5.31 9.40
C VAL A 74 -12.22 -4.02 10.20
N ASP A 75 -11.60 -4.17 11.36
CA ASP A 75 -11.22 -3.06 12.21
C ASP A 75 -9.84 -2.56 11.80
N VAL A 76 -9.66 -1.24 11.85
CA VAL A 76 -8.41 -0.57 11.54
C VAL A 76 -7.93 0.14 12.81
N GLN A 77 -6.66 -0.03 13.14
CA GLN A 77 -6.04 0.67 14.25
C GLN A 77 -4.61 1.07 13.92
N ASN A 78 -4.17 2.20 14.45
CA ASN A 78 -2.77 2.56 14.40
C ASN A 78 -1.93 1.63 15.27
N VAL A 79 -0.70 1.39 14.84
CA VAL A 79 0.25 0.57 15.56
C VAL A 79 1.63 1.21 15.62
N VAL A 80 2.36 0.85 16.68
CA VAL A 80 3.78 1.15 16.85
C VAL A 80 4.53 -0.15 17.11
N SER A 81 5.75 -0.21 16.60
CA SER A 81 6.61 -1.36 16.84
C SER A 81 7.28 -1.29 18.21
N SER A 82 7.30 -2.40 18.93
CA SER A 82 7.97 -2.52 20.24
C SER A 82 9.50 -2.38 20.17
N ASP A 83 10.12 -2.78 19.06
CA ASP A 83 11.59 -2.80 18.91
C ASP A 83 12.13 -1.72 17.96
N CYS A 84 11.29 -0.77 17.53
CA CYS A 84 11.69 0.33 16.64
C CYS A 84 11.03 1.66 17.04
N VAL A 85 11.87 2.65 17.38
CA VAL A 85 11.44 3.95 17.94
C VAL A 85 10.60 4.77 16.96
N ASN A 86 10.92 4.71 15.66
CA ASN A 86 10.28 5.51 14.62
C ASN A 86 9.43 4.66 13.67
N CYS A 87 9.00 3.48 14.11
CA CYS A 87 8.17 2.60 13.30
C CYS A 87 6.70 2.76 13.68
N THR A 88 5.93 3.34 12.76
CA THR A 88 4.48 3.51 12.90
C THR A 88 3.77 2.92 11.71
N GLY A 89 2.51 2.53 11.90
CA GLY A 89 1.78 1.80 10.88
C GLY A 89 0.31 1.64 11.21
N ILE A 90 -0.34 0.78 10.45
CA ILE A 90 -1.71 0.35 10.69
C ILE A 90 -1.80 -1.17 10.79
N LEU A 91 -2.73 -1.64 11.61
CA LEU A 91 -3.21 -3.01 11.64
C LEU A 91 -4.66 -3.02 11.15
N ILE A 92 -4.94 -3.84 10.16
CA ILE A 92 -6.29 -4.13 9.67
C ILE A 92 -6.59 -5.58 10.01
N GLN A 93 -7.66 -5.86 10.74
CA GLN A 93 -7.99 -7.24 11.11
C GLN A 93 -9.48 -7.48 11.20
N GLY A 94 -9.93 -8.68 10.84
CA GLY A 94 -11.32 -9.09 11.02
C GLY A 94 -11.79 -10.14 10.02
N PRO A 95 -13.08 -10.48 10.06
CA PRO A 95 -13.64 -11.52 9.19
C PRO A 95 -13.79 -11.07 7.73
N VAL A 96 -13.51 -12.01 6.83
CA VAL A 96 -13.83 -11.93 5.41
C VAL A 96 -14.57 -13.20 4.99
N ASN A 97 -15.76 -13.03 4.41
CA ASN A 97 -16.61 -14.14 4.00
C ASN A 97 -16.81 -14.15 2.48
N ILE A 98 -16.32 -15.21 1.82
CA ILE A 98 -16.45 -15.38 0.37
C ILE A 98 -17.65 -16.28 0.09
N THR A 99 -18.55 -15.77 -0.74
CA THR A 99 -19.80 -16.41 -1.14
C THR A 99 -19.89 -16.50 -2.67
N GLU A 100 -20.92 -17.19 -3.18
CA GLU A 100 -21.20 -17.29 -4.62
C GLU A 100 -20.10 -18.02 -5.42
N LEU A 101 -19.36 -18.93 -4.77
CA LEU A 101 -18.39 -19.79 -5.41
C LEU A 101 -19.08 -20.83 -6.31
N THR A 102 -18.65 -20.90 -7.58
CA THR A 102 -19.14 -21.87 -8.58
C THR A 102 -17.97 -22.53 -9.32
N GLY A 103 -18.20 -23.65 -10.03
CA GLY A 103 -17.18 -24.34 -10.83
C GLY A 103 -16.41 -25.45 -10.11
N GLY A 104 -15.93 -25.17 -8.88
CA GLY A 104 -15.19 -26.15 -8.03
C GLY A 104 -16.06 -26.85 -6.96
N GLY A 105 -17.33 -26.46 -6.86
CA GLY A 105 -18.28 -26.86 -5.82
C GLY A 105 -19.17 -25.69 -5.42
N SER A 106 -20.21 -25.93 -4.62
CA SER A 106 -20.91 -24.85 -3.91
C SER A 106 -20.29 -24.71 -2.52
N GLY A 107 -19.55 -23.64 -2.29
CA GLY A 107 -18.87 -23.40 -1.03
C GLY A 107 -19.07 -21.99 -0.52
N ARG A 108 -18.85 -21.82 0.78
CA ARG A 108 -18.61 -20.54 1.44
C ARG A 108 -17.26 -20.67 2.12
N ILE A 109 -16.41 -19.68 1.98
CA ILE A 109 -15.15 -19.59 2.71
C ILE A 109 -15.34 -18.52 3.79
N GLU A 110 -15.01 -18.90 5.01
CA GLU A 110 -14.98 -17.99 6.16
C GLU A 110 -13.52 -17.91 6.58
N ALA A 111 -12.96 -16.70 6.60
CA ALA A 111 -11.58 -16.48 6.96
C ALA A 111 -11.44 -15.23 7.84
N ASN A 112 -10.35 -15.13 8.59
CA ASN A 112 -9.90 -13.88 9.17
C ASN A 112 -8.71 -13.36 8.39
N ILE A 113 -8.70 -12.05 8.14
CA ILE A 113 -7.55 -11.37 7.57
C ILE A 113 -6.86 -10.58 8.68
N GLU A 114 -5.53 -10.58 8.67
CA GLU A 114 -4.70 -9.69 9.45
C GLU A 114 -3.66 -9.04 8.52
N VAL A 115 -3.68 -7.71 8.40
CA VAL A 115 -2.74 -6.95 7.59
C VAL A 115 -2.02 -5.95 8.46
N VAL A 116 -0.69 -5.99 8.48
CA VAL A 116 0.14 -4.94 9.09
C VAL A 116 0.87 -4.20 7.99
N HIS A 117 0.72 -2.88 7.96
CA HIS A 117 1.57 -1.99 7.15
C HIS A 117 2.36 -1.08 8.09
N LEU A 118 3.66 -1.35 8.22
CA LEU A 118 4.57 -0.64 9.11
C LEU A 118 5.59 0.15 8.28
N ARG A 119 5.94 1.37 8.69
CA ARG A 119 6.98 2.19 8.05
C ARG A 119 7.97 2.71 9.07
N GLU A 120 9.24 2.77 8.69
CA GLU A 120 10.30 3.35 9.50
C GLU A 120 10.68 4.75 9.00
N TYR A 121 10.39 5.75 9.84
CA TYR A 121 10.60 7.15 9.50
C TYR A 121 12.01 7.64 9.89
N VAL A 122 12.61 8.40 8.96
CA VAL A 122 13.90 9.08 9.16
C VAL A 122 13.75 10.59 9.41
N GLY A 123 12.52 11.12 9.33
CA GLY A 123 12.15 12.50 9.67
C GLY A 123 11.50 13.27 8.52
N GLU A 124 10.76 14.34 8.82
CA GLU A 124 10.15 15.25 7.82
C GLU A 124 9.22 14.55 6.79
N GLY A 125 8.52 13.49 7.21
CA GLY A 125 7.68 12.68 6.33
C GLY A 125 8.47 11.75 5.39
N LEU A 126 9.78 11.58 5.63
CA LEU A 126 10.61 10.62 4.91
C LEU A 126 10.66 9.28 5.65
N PHE A 127 10.55 8.19 4.90
CA PHE A 127 10.73 6.83 5.40
C PHE A 127 11.68 6.03 4.52
N GLU A 128 12.49 5.19 5.14
CA GLU A 128 13.52 4.41 4.44
C GLU A 128 13.15 2.94 4.25
N ARG A 129 12.26 2.42 5.09
CA ARG A 129 11.78 1.04 5.03
C ARG A 129 10.29 0.96 5.29
N GLU A 130 9.65 0.01 4.64
CA GLU A 130 8.29 -0.40 4.96
C GLU A 130 8.14 -1.91 4.91
N TRP A 131 7.26 -2.42 5.76
CA TRP A 131 6.88 -3.82 5.85
C TRP A 131 5.38 -3.93 5.62
N PHE A 132 5.00 -4.91 4.81
CA PHE A 132 3.63 -5.30 4.60
C PHE A 132 3.52 -6.79 4.92
N THR A 133 2.73 -7.11 5.94
CA THR A 133 2.43 -8.51 6.29
C THR A 133 0.95 -8.76 6.09
N LEU A 134 0.61 -9.88 5.48
CA LEU A 134 -0.75 -10.38 5.32
C LEU A 134 -0.77 -11.79 5.90
N HIS A 135 -1.69 -12.03 6.82
CA HIS A 135 -2.02 -13.37 7.31
C HIS A 135 -3.48 -13.63 7.00
N TRP A 136 -3.74 -14.78 6.36
CA TRP A 136 -5.07 -15.22 5.97
C TRP A 136 -5.35 -16.57 6.62
N ASP A 137 -6.21 -16.54 7.63
CA ASP A 137 -6.62 -17.66 8.48
C ASP A 137 -7.95 -18.23 7.96
N VAL A 138 -7.92 -19.37 7.29
CA VAL A 138 -9.09 -20.01 6.68
C VAL A 138 -9.72 -20.98 7.66
N THR A 139 -10.99 -20.76 8.00
CA THR A 139 -11.71 -21.68 8.89
C THR A 139 -11.89 -23.04 8.22
N GLY A 140 -11.09 -24.02 8.67
CA GLY A 140 -11.15 -25.41 8.19
C GLY A 140 -10.48 -25.63 6.84
N GLY A 141 -9.58 -24.73 6.43
CA GLY A 141 -8.70 -24.87 5.26
C GLY A 141 -7.24 -24.68 5.64
N ASP A 142 -6.41 -24.45 4.62
CA ASP A 142 -4.99 -24.15 4.76
C ASP A 142 -4.80 -22.63 4.84
N ASP A 143 -3.90 -22.20 5.73
CA ASP A 143 -3.61 -20.79 5.96
C ASP A 143 -2.48 -20.34 5.04
N PHE A 144 -2.44 -19.05 4.72
CA PHE A 144 -1.28 -18.50 4.03
C PHE A 144 -0.84 -17.16 4.62
N SER A 145 0.45 -16.88 4.49
CA SER A 145 1.07 -15.65 5.00
C SER A 145 2.05 -15.08 4.00
N TRP A 146 1.98 -13.77 3.79
CA TRP A 146 2.89 -13.01 2.95
C TRP A 146 3.58 -11.96 3.81
N GLU A 147 4.89 -11.85 3.67
CA GLU A 147 5.69 -10.79 4.27
C GLU A 147 6.53 -10.13 3.19
N ILE A 148 6.39 -8.80 3.06
CA ILE A 148 7.10 -7.99 2.08
C ILE A 148 7.86 -6.90 2.83
N MET A 149 9.15 -6.76 2.55
CA MET A 149 9.94 -5.58 2.95
C MET A 149 10.34 -4.80 1.70
N ILE A 150 10.21 -3.47 1.75
CA ILE A 150 10.70 -2.55 0.72
C ILE A 150 11.71 -1.59 1.36
N VAL A 151 12.84 -1.40 0.69
CA VAL A 151 13.89 -0.44 1.08
C VAL A 151 13.94 0.70 0.07
N HIS A 152 13.69 1.91 0.55
CA HIS A 152 13.68 3.14 -0.24
C HIS A 152 15.05 3.80 -0.21
N THR A 153 15.69 3.93 -1.36
CA THR A 153 16.95 4.69 -1.50
C THR A 153 16.95 5.49 -2.80
N PRO A 154 16.82 6.83 -2.75
CA PRO A 154 16.68 7.65 -1.53
C PRO A 154 15.37 7.36 -0.75
N PRO A 155 15.28 7.75 0.54
CA PRO A 155 14.06 7.61 1.32
C PRO A 155 12.84 8.17 0.60
N ALA A 156 11.72 7.47 0.70
CA ALA A 156 10.46 7.89 0.11
C ALA A 156 9.84 9.02 0.93
N TRP A 157 9.22 9.97 0.25
CA TRP A 157 8.59 11.13 0.87
C TRP A 157 7.07 11.01 0.84
N MET A 158 6.45 11.07 2.01
CA MET A 158 5.01 11.08 2.19
C MET A 158 4.66 12.15 3.23
N PRO A 159 4.35 13.38 2.81
CA PRO A 159 3.94 14.44 3.72
C PRO A 159 2.51 14.19 4.23
N ASP A 160 2.25 14.68 5.43
CA ASP A 160 0.89 14.73 5.99
C ASP A 160 -0.04 15.52 5.05
N ASN A 161 -1.28 15.04 4.89
CA ASN A 161 -2.30 15.68 4.04
C ASN A 161 -1.91 15.86 2.56
N ARG A 162 -1.17 14.91 1.98
CA ARG A 162 -0.97 14.88 0.53
C ARG A 162 -2.32 14.89 -0.18
N LEU A 163 -2.62 15.98 -0.89
CA LEU A 163 -3.71 16.02 -1.87
C LEU A 163 -3.45 14.89 -2.87
N ASN A 164 -4.35 13.92 -2.89
CA ASN A 164 -4.19 12.80 -3.78
C ASN A 164 -4.46 13.26 -5.22
N ALA A 165 -3.38 13.49 -5.96
CA ALA A 165 -3.42 13.90 -7.35
C ALA A 165 -4.09 12.86 -8.27
N GLY A 166 -4.35 11.65 -7.75
CA GLY A 166 -5.13 10.60 -8.39
C GLY A 166 -6.64 10.84 -8.41
N PHE A 167 -7.17 11.83 -7.68
CA PHE A 167 -8.61 12.11 -7.59
C PHE A 167 -8.98 13.55 -7.99
N LEU A 168 -10.11 13.70 -8.68
CA LEU A 168 -10.98 14.87 -8.64
C LEU A 168 -11.85 14.72 -7.40
N ASP A 169 -12.42 15.81 -6.88
CA ASP A 169 -13.11 15.89 -5.58
C ASP A 169 -13.84 14.60 -5.11
N ASN A 170 -14.51 13.88 -6.00
CA ASN A 170 -15.20 12.62 -5.72
C ASN A 170 -14.91 11.47 -6.71
N GLU A 171 -13.94 11.58 -7.63
CA GLU A 171 -13.70 10.55 -8.65
C GLU A 171 -12.23 10.41 -9.06
N SER A 172 -11.80 9.22 -9.48
CA SER A 172 -10.43 8.99 -9.96
C SER A 172 -10.13 9.80 -11.25
N ARG A 173 -8.99 10.51 -11.28
CA ARG A 173 -8.44 11.20 -12.47
C ARG A 173 -7.82 10.24 -13.47
N THR A 174 -7.16 9.20 -12.97
CA THR A 174 -6.36 8.26 -13.74
C THR A 174 -6.39 6.90 -13.08
N GLY A 175 -6.51 5.83 -13.87
CA GLY A 175 -6.56 4.45 -13.37
C GLY A 175 -7.96 3.84 -13.51
N PRO A 176 -8.28 2.78 -12.74
CA PRO A 176 -9.62 2.23 -12.72
C PRO A 176 -10.61 3.30 -12.24
N TRP A 177 -11.83 3.27 -12.77
CA TRP A 177 -12.87 4.19 -12.34
C TRP A 177 -13.20 3.95 -10.87
N ILE A 178 -13.02 4.98 -10.05
CA ILE A 178 -13.36 5.01 -8.62
C ILE A 178 -14.20 6.25 -8.35
N LEU A 179 -15.26 6.07 -7.58
CA LEU A 179 -16.15 7.10 -7.05
C LEU A 179 -16.02 7.11 -5.52
N ILE A 180 -15.86 8.30 -4.94
CA ILE A 180 -15.75 8.53 -3.51
C ILE A 180 -16.94 9.39 -3.08
N ASP A 181 -17.89 8.78 -2.39
CA ASP A 181 -19.07 9.47 -1.86
C ASP A 181 -18.93 9.65 -0.34
N THR A 182 -19.08 10.89 0.12
CA THR A 182 -19.20 11.17 1.56
C THR A 182 -20.64 10.92 1.98
N ILE A 183 -20.88 9.89 2.79
CA ILE A 183 -22.25 9.53 3.19
C ILE A 183 -22.76 10.45 4.31
N LEU A 184 -21.98 10.62 5.38
CA LEU A 184 -22.25 11.43 6.58
C LEU A 184 -20.92 11.90 7.21
N GLU A 185 -20.92 12.89 8.11
CA GLU A 185 -19.71 13.30 8.86
C GLU A 185 -19.09 12.08 9.56
N GLY A 186 -17.89 11.68 9.14
CA GLY A 186 -17.18 10.51 9.68
C GLY A 186 -17.34 9.21 8.89
N ALA A 187 -17.88 9.20 7.67
CA ALA A 187 -17.86 8.01 6.82
C ALA A 187 -17.66 8.34 5.33
N GLN A 188 -16.84 7.52 4.65
CA GLN A 188 -16.60 7.62 3.20
C GLN A 188 -16.93 6.28 2.53
N ASN A 189 -17.65 6.33 1.42
CA ASN A 189 -17.94 5.17 0.59
C ASN A 189 -17.14 5.26 -0.71
N VAL A 190 -16.53 4.15 -1.08
CA VAL A 190 -15.68 4.01 -2.25
C VAL A 190 -16.24 2.92 -3.12
N GLN A 191 -16.60 3.29 -4.35
CA GLN A 191 -17.09 2.37 -5.36
C GLN A 191 -16.15 2.36 -6.55
N GLY A 192 -15.90 1.19 -7.13
CA GLY A 192 -15.04 1.13 -8.31
C GLY A 192 -14.96 -0.26 -8.95
N CYS A 193 -14.17 -0.37 -10.00
CA CYS A 193 -13.88 -1.66 -10.64
C CYS A 193 -12.46 -2.16 -10.39
N LEU A 194 -12.30 -3.47 -10.36
CA LEU A 194 -10.97 -4.08 -10.30
C LEU A 194 -10.14 -3.68 -11.54
N PRO A 195 -8.81 -3.56 -11.39
CA PRO A 195 -7.93 -3.43 -12.54
C PRO A 195 -8.13 -4.63 -13.50
N ASP A 196 -7.95 -4.39 -14.80
CA ASP A 196 -8.02 -5.40 -15.86
C ASP A 196 -9.37 -6.07 -16.11
N ARG A 197 -10.47 -5.43 -15.70
CA ARG A 197 -11.83 -5.85 -16.09
C ARG A 197 -12.01 -5.80 -17.62
N SER A 198 -12.55 -6.86 -18.20
CA SER A 198 -12.79 -6.99 -19.65
C SER A 198 -13.98 -6.16 -20.18
N MET A 199 -14.91 -5.78 -19.30
CA MET A 199 -16.07 -4.94 -19.61
C MET A 199 -15.86 -3.52 -19.08
N PRO A 200 -16.37 -2.48 -19.77
CA PRO A 200 -16.32 -1.11 -19.26
C PRO A 200 -17.01 -1.02 -17.90
N CYS A 201 -16.34 -0.39 -16.95
CA CYS A 201 -16.87 -0.17 -15.62
C CYS A 201 -18.12 0.71 -15.71
N LEU A 202 -19.27 0.15 -15.36
CA LEU A 202 -20.50 0.92 -15.21
C LEU A 202 -20.68 1.23 -13.73
N ALA A 203 -20.96 2.50 -13.41
CA ALA A 203 -21.27 2.94 -12.04
C ALA A 203 -22.42 2.16 -11.39
N THR A 204 -23.29 1.54 -12.20
CA THR A 204 -24.42 0.74 -11.73
C THR A 204 -24.05 -0.68 -11.28
N SER A 205 -22.80 -1.10 -11.45
CA SER A 205 -22.33 -2.44 -11.10
C SER A 205 -20.81 -2.40 -10.78
N PRO A 206 -20.42 -1.74 -9.68
CA PRO A 206 -19.03 -1.72 -9.24
C PRO A 206 -18.60 -3.11 -8.79
N ASP A 207 -17.32 -3.42 -8.96
CA ASP A 207 -16.75 -4.64 -8.38
C ASP A 207 -16.40 -4.42 -6.90
N ILE A 208 -16.07 -3.19 -6.50
CA ILE A 208 -15.73 -2.82 -5.13
C ILE A 208 -16.76 -1.83 -4.62
N ASP A 209 -17.33 -2.09 -3.45
CA ASP A 209 -18.17 -1.16 -2.69
C ASP A 209 -17.78 -1.27 -1.22
N LEU A 210 -16.96 -0.34 -0.74
CA LEU A 210 -16.40 -0.34 0.60
C LEU A 210 -16.70 0.98 1.30
N THR A 211 -16.97 0.91 2.59
CA THR A 211 -17.20 2.07 3.44
C THR A 211 -16.16 2.12 4.54
N SER A 212 -15.41 3.22 4.63
CA SER A 212 -14.56 3.53 5.77
C SER A 212 -15.32 4.38 6.79
N THR A 213 -15.19 4.04 8.06
CA THR A 213 -15.69 4.83 9.18
C THR A 213 -14.51 5.53 9.85
N LEU A 214 -14.63 6.83 10.05
CA LEU A 214 -13.64 7.67 10.69
C LEU A 214 -14.12 8.08 12.08
N GLU A 215 -13.31 7.77 13.10
CA GLU A 215 -13.55 8.17 14.49
C GLU A 215 -12.34 8.95 15.02
N VAL A 216 -12.47 9.52 16.22
CA VAL A 216 -11.35 10.16 16.91
C VAL A 216 -10.21 9.16 17.09
N ALA A 217 -8.99 9.60 16.75
CA ALA A 217 -7.77 8.83 16.89
C ALA A 217 -7.65 8.16 18.26
N LYS A 218 -7.29 6.87 18.26
CA LYS A 218 -7.04 6.07 19.47
C LYS A 218 -5.55 5.94 19.69
N GLU A 219 -5.15 5.71 20.95
CA GLU A 219 -3.75 5.40 21.27
C GLU A 219 -3.28 4.18 20.44
N PRO A 220 -2.14 4.27 19.74
CA PRO A 220 -1.64 3.18 18.91
C PRO A 220 -1.40 1.90 19.71
N ALA A 221 -1.77 0.76 19.15
CA ALA A 221 -1.45 -0.52 19.76
C ALA A 221 0.03 -0.87 19.54
N THR A 222 0.67 -1.48 20.53
CA THR A 222 2.05 -1.98 20.38
C THR A 222 2.05 -3.38 19.80
N ILE A 223 2.80 -3.58 18.72
CA ILE A 223 3.00 -4.87 18.06
C ILE A 223 4.47 -5.31 18.10
N PRO A 224 4.78 -6.61 17.98
CA PRO A 224 6.15 -7.06 17.72
C PRO A 224 6.71 -6.43 16.44
N HIS A 225 8.02 -6.22 16.38
CA HIS A 225 8.65 -5.82 15.13
C HIS A 225 8.61 -6.99 14.12
N PRO A 226 8.42 -6.71 12.81
CA PRO A 226 8.52 -7.74 11.77
C PRO A 226 9.84 -8.50 11.84
N ASN A 227 9.82 -9.74 11.36
CA ASN A 227 10.98 -10.62 11.45
C ASN A 227 12.18 -10.08 10.66
N GLU A 228 13.38 -10.39 11.16
CA GLU A 228 14.62 -10.07 10.44
C GLU A 228 14.78 -10.96 9.20
N TRP A 229 15.33 -10.35 8.14
CA TRP A 229 15.63 -11.01 6.88
C TRP A 229 17.08 -11.46 6.86
N ILE A 230 17.29 -12.76 6.77
CA ILE A 230 18.60 -13.39 6.87
C ILE A 230 19.04 -13.83 5.48
N GLN A 231 20.29 -13.53 5.13
CA GLN A 231 20.86 -13.93 3.85
C GLN A 231 21.02 -15.46 3.80
N VAL A 232 20.50 -16.06 2.72
CA VAL A 232 20.66 -17.49 2.46
C VAL A 232 22.06 -17.76 1.91
N ASN A 233 22.82 -18.57 2.63
CA ASN A 233 24.20 -18.92 2.25
C ASN A 233 24.22 -20.13 1.32
N ASN A 234 25.25 -20.20 0.46
CA ASN A 234 25.51 -21.32 -0.45
C ASN A 234 24.38 -21.62 -1.45
N LEU A 235 23.71 -20.58 -1.95
CA LEU A 235 22.76 -20.75 -3.06
C LEU A 235 23.48 -21.28 -4.30
N SER A 236 22.95 -22.37 -4.85
CA SER A 236 23.36 -22.92 -6.13
C SER A 236 22.13 -23.03 -7.02
N ASN A 237 22.26 -22.60 -8.28
CA ASN A 237 21.17 -22.70 -9.24
C ASN A 237 20.76 -24.18 -9.39
N VAL A 238 19.48 -24.47 -9.18
CA VAL A 238 18.90 -25.80 -9.36
C VAL A 238 18.26 -25.83 -10.75
N SER A 239 18.27 -26.97 -11.43
CA SER A 239 17.81 -27.07 -12.83
C SER A 239 16.32 -26.75 -13.06
N GLN A 240 15.55 -26.54 -12.00
CA GLN A 240 14.13 -26.19 -12.03
C GLN A 240 13.95 -24.80 -11.44
N SER A 241 13.05 -24.02 -12.05
CA SER A 241 12.70 -22.68 -11.57
C SER A 241 11.84 -22.78 -10.32
N PRO A 242 12.09 -21.96 -9.28
CA PRO A 242 11.21 -21.82 -8.14
C PRO A 242 9.76 -21.54 -8.54
N GLU A 243 8.82 -22.13 -7.80
CA GLU A 243 7.38 -22.09 -8.06
C GLU A 243 6.65 -21.24 -7.00
N LYS A 244 7.11 -21.24 -5.74
CA LYS A 244 6.34 -20.63 -4.63
C LYS A 244 6.20 -19.11 -4.72
N THR A 245 7.08 -18.43 -5.44
CA THR A 245 7.01 -16.97 -5.65
C THR A 245 6.74 -16.58 -7.11
N GLU A 246 6.31 -17.52 -7.95
CA GLU A 246 6.17 -17.30 -9.39
C GLU A 246 5.21 -16.16 -9.75
N GLN A 247 4.15 -15.99 -8.96
CA GLN A 247 3.13 -14.97 -9.20
C GLN A 247 3.69 -13.54 -9.10
N ILE A 248 4.75 -13.35 -8.30
CA ILE A 248 5.44 -12.06 -8.19
C ILE A 248 6.35 -11.83 -9.39
N ARG A 249 6.97 -12.90 -9.89
CA ARG A 249 7.86 -12.88 -11.04
C ARG A 249 7.19 -12.24 -12.26
N ASP A 250 5.91 -12.54 -12.46
CA ASP A 250 5.10 -12.05 -13.58
C ASP A 250 4.85 -10.53 -13.54
N ILE A 251 5.05 -9.88 -12.39
CA ILE A 251 4.91 -8.43 -12.21
C ILE A 251 6.21 -7.71 -12.64
N LEU A 252 7.33 -8.42 -12.74
CA LEU A 252 8.65 -7.86 -13.05
C LEU A 252 9.01 -8.04 -14.52
N GLU A 253 9.69 -7.05 -15.10
CA GLU A 253 10.28 -7.17 -16.43
C GLU A 253 11.65 -7.85 -16.32
N LEU A 254 11.65 -9.18 -16.47
CA LEU A 254 12.86 -9.99 -16.38
C LEU A 254 13.63 -10.05 -17.71
N GLY A 255 14.95 -9.99 -17.59
CA GLY A 255 15.91 -10.22 -18.67
C GLY A 255 16.50 -11.64 -18.64
N GLU A 256 17.81 -11.74 -18.83
CA GLU A 256 18.52 -13.02 -18.90
C GLU A 256 18.69 -13.66 -17.51
N ALA A 257 18.79 -14.99 -17.49
CA ALA A 257 19.15 -15.73 -16.28
C ALA A 257 20.53 -15.29 -15.77
N SER A 258 20.66 -15.20 -14.45
CA SER A 258 21.87 -14.74 -13.76
C SER A 258 22.47 -15.87 -12.94
N GLU A 259 23.80 -15.94 -12.91
CA GLU A 259 24.54 -16.84 -12.01
C GLU A 259 24.74 -16.22 -10.61
N ARG A 260 24.34 -14.97 -10.40
CA ARG A 260 24.55 -14.24 -9.14
C ARG A 260 23.36 -14.40 -8.20
N LEU A 261 23.28 -15.52 -7.49
CA LEU A 261 22.22 -15.76 -6.51
C LEU A 261 22.51 -15.02 -5.21
N HIS A 262 21.67 -14.04 -4.88
CA HIS A 262 21.64 -13.39 -3.56
C HIS A 262 20.20 -13.37 -3.08
N GLY A 263 19.86 -14.24 -2.13
CA GLY A 263 18.51 -14.37 -1.57
C GLY A 263 18.50 -14.12 -0.08
N TRP A 264 17.40 -13.54 0.41
CA TRP A 264 17.12 -13.39 1.82
C TRP A 264 15.77 -14.03 2.12
N CYS A 265 15.68 -14.65 3.29
CA CYS A 265 14.47 -15.26 3.81
C CYS A 265 14.26 -14.84 5.26
N ILE A 266 13.02 -14.93 5.71
CA ILE A 266 12.66 -14.82 7.12
C ILE A 266 12.92 -16.16 7.81
N GLY A 267 13.39 -16.15 9.06
CA GLY A 267 13.55 -17.34 9.89
C GLY A 267 14.82 -18.15 9.61
N GLU A 268 14.83 -19.41 10.07
CA GLU A 268 15.95 -20.32 9.81
C GLU A 268 15.99 -20.71 8.32
N THR A 269 17.18 -20.69 7.73
CA THR A 269 17.36 -21.10 6.33
C THR A 269 17.37 -22.62 6.28
N ASP A 270 16.19 -23.22 6.10
CA ASP A 270 16.03 -24.64 5.81
C ASP A 270 16.85 -25.07 4.57
N SER A 271 16.87 -26.38 4.29
CA SER A 271 17.50 -26.87 3.06
C SER A 271 16.79 -26.30 1.83
N VAL A 272 17.49 -25.44 1.11
CA VAL A 272 17.08 -24.90 -0.19
C VAL A 272 16.73 -26.04 -1.14
N THR A 273 15.51 -26.06 -1.64
CA THR A 273 15.02 -27.06 -2.60
C THR A 273 15.28 -26.60 -4.03
N GLN A 274 15.02 -25.32 -4.32
CA GLN A 274 15.25 -24.70 -5.62
C GLN A 274 15.72 -23.25 -5.46
N ALA A 275 16.52 -22.77 -6.41
CA ALA A 275 16.92 -21.38 -6.46
C ALA A 275 17.26 -20.97 -7.89
N ALA A 276 16.82 -19.79 -8.31
CA ALA A 276 17.13 -19.22 -9.60
C ALA A 276 17.23 -17.69 -9.51
N ALA A 277 17.91 -17.08 -10.47
CA ALA A 277 18.05 -15.64 -10.52
C ALA A 277 17.99 -15.11 -11.95
N TRP A 278 17.49 -13.89 -12.11
CA TRP A 278 17.35 -13.19 -13.39
C TRP A 278 17.72 -11.72 -13.24
N SER A 279 18.24 -11.12 -14.31
CA SER A 279 18.40 -9.66 -14.35
C SER A 279 17.01 -9.01 -14.41
N VAL A 280 16.83 -7.89 -13.69
CA VAL A 280 15.62 -7.06 -13.79
C VAL A 280 15.93 -5.81 -14.60
N ILE A 281 15.08 -5.54 -15.58
CA ILE A 281 15.13 -4.30 -16.36
C ILE A 281 14.34 -3.26 -15.59
N GLY A 282 15.03 -2.38 -14.86
CA GLY A 282 14.37 -1.31 -14.11
C GLY A 282 13.68 -0.33 -15.07
N SER A 283 12.40 -0.09 -14.85
CA SER A 283 11.68 1.00 -15.50
C SER A 283 11.37 2.08 -14.47
N SER A 284 11.91 3.30 -14.67
CA SER A 284 11.64 4.43 -13.76
C SER A 284 10.22 5.00 -13.89
N GLN A 285 9.35 4.34 -14.67
CA GLN A 285 8.03 4.86 -15.05
C GLN A 285 6.88 4.02 -14.48
N THR A 286 7.12 2.77 -14.10
CA THR A 286 6.07 1.88 -13.62
C THR A 286 6.25 1.63 -12.13
N ALA A 287 5.40 2.25 -11.32
CA ALA A 287 5.25 1.91 -9.92
C ALA A 287 4.23 0.78 -9.76
N ILE A 288 4.58 -0.22 -8.98
CA ILE A 288 3.71 -1.30 -8.52
C ILE A 288 3.11 -0.83 -7.20
N ALA A 289 1.80 -0.60 -7.18
CA ALA A 289 1.07 -0.18 -5.98
C ALA A 289 -0.24 -0.99 -5.89
N PRO A 290 -0.17 -2.25 -5.42
CA PRO A 290 -1.33 -3.13 -5.35
C PRO A 290 -2.43 -2.46 -4.53
N MET A 291 -3.62 -2.31 -5.11
CA MET A 291 -4.77 -1.65 -4.49
C MET A 291 -4.52 -0.21 -3.99
N GLY A 292 -3.41 0.43 -4.36
CA GLY A 292 -2.98 1.69 -3.74
C GLY A 292 -4.01 2.81 -3.87
N ILE A 293 -4.62 2.95 -5.04
CA ILE A 293 -5.66 3.95 -5.28
C ILE A 293 -6.93 3.70 -4.44
N TYR A 294 -7.27 2.44 -4.15
CA TYR A 294 -8.41 2.10 -3.30
C TYR A 294 -8.12 2.36 -1.82
N LEU A 295 -6.94 1.97 -1.35
CA LEU A 295 -6.50 2.24 0.01
C LEU A 295 -6.47 3.75 0.26
N GLU A 296 -5.91 4.52 -0.67
CA GLU A 296 -5.90 5.97 -0.58
C GLU A 296 -7.31 6.59 -0.61
N ALA A 297 -8.22 6.07 -1.44
CA ALA A 297 -9.63 6.49 -1.45
C ALA A 297 -10.34 6.21 -0.12
N LEU A 298 -9.94 5.14 0.56
CA LEU A 298 -10.44 4.75 1.88
C LEU A 298 -9.68 5.44 3.02
N THR A 299 -8.83 6.44 2.73
CA THR A 299 -7.98 7.16 3.70
C THR A 299 -6.99 6.26 4.45
N LEU A 300 -6.53 5.20 3.79
CA LEU A 300 -5.51 4.27 4.30
C LEU A 300 -4.17 4.49 3.58
N PRO A 301 -3.06 4.19 4.25
CA PRO A 301 -1.76 4.14 3.62
C PRO A 301 -1.70 3.05 2.52
N SER A 302 -1.02 3.37 1.42
CA SER A 302 -0.69 2.43 0.34
C SER A 302 0.81 2.15 0.31
N ALA A 303 1.20 0.92 -0.02
CA ALA A 303 2.56 0.58 -0.36
C ALA A 303 2.77 0.78 -1.87
N SER A 304 3.91 1.33 -2.26
CA SER A 304 4.26 1.44 -3.69
C SER A 304 5.75 1.23 -3.88
N PHE A 305 6.11 0.51 -4.95
CA PHE A 305 7.48 0.21 -5.28
C PHE A 305 7.76 0.43 -6.76
N THR A 306 8.91 0.99 -7.10
CA THR A 306 9.38 1.11 -8.48
C THR A 306 10.58 0.20 -8.68
N PRO A 307 10.47 -0.88 -9.48
CA PRO A 307 11.58 -1.78 -9.76
C PRO A 307 12.80 -1.03 -10.30
N THR A 308 13.91 -1.16 -9.60
CA THR A 308 15.22 -0.69 -10.07
C THR A 308 15.94 -1.82 -10.78
N SER A 309 16.83 -1.49 -11.72
CA SER A 309 17.69 -2.48 -12.35
C SER A 309 18.55 -3.21 -11.32
N GLY A 310 18.73 -4.51 -11.53
CA GLY A 310 19.44 -5.36 -10.59
C GLY A 310 19.23 -6.84 -10.85
N THR A 311 19.30 -7.65 -9.80
CA THR A 311 19.08 -9.10 -9.85
C THR A 311 17.90 -9.49 -8.97
N TRP A 312 16.92 -10.18 -9.56
CA TRP A 312 15.85 -10.88 -8.86
C TRP A 312 16.31 -12.30 -8.57
N THR A 313 16.30 -12.71 -7.30
CA THR A 313 16.62 -14.08 -6.88
C THR A 313 15.41 -14.68 -6.19
N GLU A 314 15.03 -15.89 -6.58
CA GLU A 314 13.98 -16.69 -5.95
C GLU A 314 14.61 -17.92 -5.30
N VAL A 315 14.09 -18.31 -4.15
CA VAL A 315 14.55 -19.42 -3.33
C VAL A 315 13.33 -20.14 -2.77
N ASP A 316 13.17 -21.41 -3.11
CA ASP A 316 12.18 -22.28 -2.49
C ASP A 316 12.82 -23.07 -1.34
N LEU A 317 12.13 -23.03 -0.21
CA LEU A 317 12.33 -23.87 0.96
C LEU A 317 11.17 -24.87 1.06
N GLU A 318 11.24 -25.81 2.00
CA GLU A 318 10.21 -26.85 2.17
C GLU A 318 8.82 -26.25 2.39
N GLU A 319 8.68 -25.27 3.29
CA GLU A 319 7.40 -24.66 3.68
C GLU A 319 7.23 -23.21 3.20
N ARG A 320 8.27 -22.63 2.58
CA ARG A 320 8.30 -21.19 2.25
C ARG A 320 8.95 -20.91 0.91
N GLY A 321 8.43 -19.93 0.17
CA GLY A 321 9.10 -19.30 -0.97
C GLY A 321 9.63 -17.94 -0.57
N CYS A 322 10.85 -17.62 -0.97
CA CYS A 322 11.42 -16.29 -0.78
C CYS A 322 11.85 -15.72 -2.11
N ALA A 323 11.71 -14.40 -2.25
CA ALA A 323 12.27 -13.68 -3.37
C ALA A 323 12.91 -12.38 -2.93
N THR A 324 13.94 -11.94 -3.63
CA THR A 324 14.69 -10.73 -3.29
C THR A 324 15.11 -10.00 -4.55
N LEU A 325 14.86 -8.69 -4.58
CA LEU A 325 15.46 -7.78 -5.55
C LEU A 325 16.66 -7.08 -4.92
N VAL A 326 17.80 -7.18 -5.59
CA VAL A 326 19.04 -6.52 -5.22
C VAL A 326 19.47 -5.59 -6.35
N ASP A 327 19.88 -4.37 -6.02
CA ASP A 327 20.39 -3.41 -7.00
C ASP A 327 21.79 -3.78 -7.54
N GLU A 328 22.27 -3.04 -8.54
CA GLU A 328 23.62 -3.21 -9.11
C GLU A 328 24.76 -3.04 -8.07
N GLY A 329 24.48 -2.35 -6.96
CA GLY A 329 25.39 -2.15 -5.83
C GLY A 329 25.35 -3.26 -4.79
N GLN A 330 24.60 -4.34 -5.03
CA GLN A 330 24.36 -5.44 -4.10
C GLN A 330 23.55 -5.06 -2.84
N ASN A 331 22.78 -3.97 -2.89
CA ASN A 331 21.90 -3.58 -1.81
C ASN A 331 20.49 -4.14 -2.04
N MET A 332 19.91 -4.74 -1.00
CA MET A 332 18.52 -5.18 -1.04
C MET A 332 17.58 -3.98 -1.27
N ARG A 333 16.63 -4.16 -2.18
CA ARG A 333 15.57 -3.19 -2.49
C ARG A 333 14.20 -3.68 -2.10
N MET A 334 13.99 -4.98 -2.21
CA MET A 334 12.74 -5.64 -1.87
C MET A 334 13.03 -7.06 -1.46
N ALA A 335 12.31 -7.57 -0.48
CA ALA A 335 12.29 -8.98 -0.14
C ALA A 335 10.86 -9.44 0.13
N ILE A 336 10.53 -10.65 -0.31
CA ILE A 336 9.20 -11.25 -0.23
C ILE A 336 9.34 -12.67 0.30
N SER A 337 8.43 -13.05 1.18
CA SER A 337 8.36 -14.36 1.82
C SER A 337 6.90 -14.79 1.80
N ILE A 338 6.64 -15.95 1.22
CA ILE A 338 5.31 -16.55 1.11
C ILE A 338 5.39 -17.91 1.78
N SER A 339 4.48 -18.18 2.71
CA SER A 339 4.33 -19.49 3.34
C SER A 339 2.87 -19.91 3.33
N GLU A 340 2.67 -21.21 3.08
CA GLU A 340 1.38 -21.89 3.11
C GLU A 340 1.51 -23.01 4.15
N SER A 341 0.49 -23.20 4.98
CA SER A 341 0.49 -24.20 6.05
C SER A 341 -0.76 -25.06 6.03
#